data_AF-X1FAB0-F1
#
_entry.id   AF-X1FAB0-F1
#
_cell.length_a   1.000
_cell.length_b   1.000
_cell.length_c   1.000
_cell.angle_alpha   90.00
_cell.angle_beta   90.00
_cell.angle_gamma   90.00
#
_symmetry.space_group_name_H-M   'P 1'
#
loop_
_entity.id
_entity.type
_entity.pdbx_description
1 polymer ?
#
loop_
_entity_poly.entity_id
_entity_poly.type
_entity_poly.pdbx_seq_one_letter_code
_entity_poly.pdbx_strand_id
1 'polypeptide(L)'
;QPLTVLAIRVARPALQPRLFQQVVQNFPELTYYDADVQLTLRYAAAHHVFPLARCRVQVDDSDQVKEIAALDSPWELDPMPPPLRILRLEPDNDPARASPTQLSLSFDHFTYRLPLRPVRPLLIGLRSIINRHDPDLLLTSWGDTWLMPHLLDLSRHADLALPLNREQSLAPAHRPERTYFS
;
A
#
# COMPACT_ATOMS: atom_id res chain seq x y z
N GLN A 1 35.57 -1.88 -17.10
CA GLN A 1 35.46 -1.14 -18.39
C GLN A 1 33.98 -0.98 -18.70
N PRO A 2 33.54 0.13 -19.33
CA PRO A 2 32.14 0.31 -19.72
C PRO A 2 31.73 -0.74 -20.76
N LEU A 3 30.51 -1.28 -20.64
CA LEU A 3 29.93 -2.27 -21.56
C LEU A 3 28.89 -1.59 -22.46
N THR A 4 28.96 -1.83 -23.77
CA THR A 4 27.93 -1.36 -24.71
C THR A 4 26.71 -2.27 -24.63
N VAL A 5 25.53 -1.68 -24.43
CA VAL A 5 24.25 -2.40 -24.33
C VAL A 5 23.21 -1.83 -25.29
N LEU A 6 22.20 -2.64 -25.64
CA LEU A 6 21.04 -2.21 -26.41
C LEU A 6 19.88 -1.86 -25.46
N ALA A 7 19.35 -0.64 -25.56
CA ALA A 7 18.17 -0.23 -24.81
C ALA A 7 16.89 -0.61 -25.56
N ILE A 8 16.01 -1.38 -24.92
CA ILE A 8 14.69 -1.74 -25.43
C ILE A 8 13.64 -0.89 -24.71
N ARG A 9 12.76 -0.20 -25.46
CA ARG A 9 11.69 0.65 -24.92
C ARG A 9 10.33 0.19 -25.45
N VAL A 10 9.33 0.21 -24.58
CA VAL A 10 7.93 -0.06 -24.95
C VAL A 10 7.09 1.19 -24.73
N ALA A 11 6.13 1.43 -25.62
CA ALA A 11 5.20 2.56 -25.49
C ALA A 11 4.21 2.41 -24.33
N ARG A 12 3.90 1.16 -23.93
CA ARG A 12 3.00 0.84 -22.82
C ARG A 12 3.72 -0.08 -21.84
N PRO A 13 3.87 0.29 -20.55
CA PRO A 13 4.57 -0.52 -19.57
C PRO A 13 4.04 -1.96 -19.45
N ALA A 14 2.72 -2.15 -19.60
CA ALA A 14 2.08 -3.47 -19.56
C ALA A 14 2.59 -4.46 -20.63
N LEU A 15 3.23 -3.97 -21.70
CA LEU A 15 3.79 -4.81 -22.76
C LEU A 15 5.19 -5.34 -22.41
N GLN A 16 5.88 -4.73 -21.44
CA GLN A 16 7.27 -5.06 -21.12
C GLN A 16 7.45 -6.53 -20.69
N PRO A 17 6.62 -7.12 -19.79
CA PRO A 17 6.83 -8.50 -19.35
C PRO A 17 6.70 -9.51 -20.50
N ARG A 18 5.72 -9.29 -21.38
CA ARG A 18 5.51 -10.14 -22.57
C ARG A 18 6.68 -10.04 -23.54
N LEU A 19 7.15 -8.82 -23.81
CA LEU A 19 8.30 -8.61 -24.68
C LEU A 19 9.55 -9.27 -24.09
N PHE A 20 9.79 -9.10 -22.80
CA PHE A 20 10.94 -9.69 -22.12
C PHE A 20 10.93 -11.22 -22.24
N GLN A 21 9.79 -11.87 -22.00
CA GLN A 21 9.66 -13.32 -22.18
C GLN A 21 9.98 -13.77 -23.61
N GLN A 22 9.51 -13.03 -24.63
CA GLN A 22 9.80 -13.34 -26.02
C GLN A 22 11.29 -13.21 -26.33
N VAL A 23 11.95 -12.16 -25.86
CA VAL A 23 13.37 -11.93 -26.15
C VAL A 23 14.24 -12.97 -25.44
N VAL A 24 13.98 -13.28 -24.17
CA VAL A 24 14.71 -14.33 -23.42
C VAL A 24 14.58 -15.70 -24.09
N GLN A 25 13.41 -16.04 -24.63
CA GLN A 25 13.20 -17.31 -25.32
C GLN A 25 13.97 -17.39 -26.66
N ASN A 26 14.06 -16.28 -27.39
CA ASN A 26 14.71 -16.26 -28.71
C ASN A 26 16.23 -16.01 -28.63
N PHE A 27 16.71 -15.37 -27.56
CA PHE A 27 18.11 -15.00 -27.35
C PHE A 27 18.56 -15.32 -25.90
N PRO A 28 18.53 -16.59 -25.49
CA PRO A 28 18.86 -17.00 -24.11
C PRO A 28 20.32 -16.74 -23.71
N GLU A 29 21.22 -16.57 -24.68
CA GLU A 29 22.64 -16.33 -24.48
C GLU A 29 23.00 -14.89 -24.08
N LEU A 30 22.05 -13.95 -24.22
CA LEU A 30 22.26 -12.55 -23.87
C LEU A 30 22.06 -12.31 -22.37
N THR A 31 22.81 -11.35 -21.83
CA THR A 31 22.60 -10.85 -20.47
C THR A 31 21.56 -9.73 -20.48
N TYR A 32 20.54 -9.86 -19.63
CA TYR A 32 19.47 -8.89 -19.50
C TYR A 32 19.63 -8.07 -18.23
N TYR A 33 19.59 -6.75 -18.38
CA TYR A 33 19.69 -5.81 -17.27
C TYR A 33 18.36 -5.09 -17.07
N ASP A 34 18.05 -4.78 -15.81
CA ASP A 34 16.86 -4.06 -15.36
C ASP A 34 15.51 -4.63 -15.85
N ALA A 35 15.44 -5.86 -16.35
CA ALA A 35 14.23 -6.39 -16.97
C ALA A 35 13.09 -6.67 -15.98
N ASP A 36 13.39 -6.74 -14.69
CA ASP A 36 12.48 -7.03 -13.58
C ASP A 36 12.19 -5.81 -12.70
N VAL A 37 12.82 -4.66 -12.99
CA VAL A 37 12.60 -3.42 -12.23
C VAL A 37 11.15 -2.96 -12.41
N GLN A 38 10.42 -2.95 -11.31
CA GLN A 38 9.01 -2.55 -11.29
C GLN A 38 8.83 -1.12 -11.77
N LEU A 39 7.74 -0.86 -12.51
CA LEU A 39 7.47 0.46 -13.10
C LEU A 39 7.54 1.60 -12.07
N THR A 40 6.95 1.41 -10.89
CA THR A 40 6.96 2.41 -9.82
C THR A 40 8.38 2.74 -9.36
N LEU A 41 9.24 1.73 -9.21
CA LEU A 41 10.64 1.93 -8.81
C LEU A 41 11.46 2.58 -9.93
N ARG A 42 11.22 2.17 -11.18
CA ARG A 42 11.87 2.80 -12.35
C ARG A 42 11.49 4.27 -12.47
N TYR A 43 10.21 4.59 -12.27
CA TYR A 43 9.71 5.96 -12.28
C TYR A 43 10.35 6.78 -11.14
N ALA A 44 10.31 6.26 -9.91
CA ALA A 44 10.95 6.87 -8.75
C ALA A 44 12.43 7.20 -9.00
N ALA A 45 13.20 6.24 -9.51
CA ALA A 45 14.61 6.43 -9.83
C ALA A 45 14.85 7.45 -10.95
N ALA A 46 14.04 7.43 -12.01
CA ALA A 46 14.18 8.34 -13.15
C ALA A 46 13.79 9.78 -12.83
N HIS A 47 12.88 9.98 -11.88
CA HIS A 47 12.36 11.30 -11.50
C HIS A 47 12.87 11.79 -10.13
N HIS A 48 13.78 11.06 -9.50
CA HIS A 48 14.29 11.35 -8.16
C HIS A 48 13.18 11.53 -7.11
N VAL A 49 12.09 10.78 -7.24
CA VAL A 49 10.98 10.74 -6.28
C VAL A 49 11.08 9.46 -5.48
N PHE A 50 10.80 9.51 -4.18
CA PHE A 50 10.89 8.35 -3.29
C PHE A 50 9.74 8.35 -2.28
N PRO A 51 9.41 7.20 -1.66
CA PRO A 51 8.34 7.12 -0.67
C PRO A 51 8.54 8.10 0.47
N LEU A 52 7.44 8.67 0.96
CA LEU A 52 7.39 9.64 2.08
C LEU A 52 8.13 10.96 1.85
N ALA A 53 8.66 11.22 0.64
CA ALA A 53 9.23 12.51 0.29
C ALA A 53 8.17 13.60 0.28
N ARG A 54 8.50 14.77 0.83
CA ARG A 54 7.75 16.00 0.56
C ARG A 54 7.91 16.34 -0.91
N CYS A 55 6.78 16.50 -1.60
CA CYS A 55 6.77 16.76 -3.03
C CYS A 55 6.04 18.05 -3.36
N ARG A 56 6.46 18.71 -4.44
CA ARG A 56 5.62 19.65 -5.19
C ARG A 56 4.94 18.88 -6.30
N VAL A 57 3.62 19.02 -6.39
CA VAL A 57 2.81 18.37 -7.41
C VAL A 57 2.07 19.45 -8.19
N GLN A 58 2.12 19.37 -9.52
CA GLN A 58 1.26 20.15 -10.40
C GLN A 58 0.11 19.26 -10.87
N VAL A 59 -1.12 19.76 -10.73
CA VAL A 59 -2.34 19.09 -11.17
C VAL A 59 -3.07 19.96 -12.18
N ASP A 60 -3.85 19.35 -13.07
CA ASP A 60 -4.79 20.08 -13.93
C ASP A 60 -6.14 20.33 -13.23
N ASP A 61 -7.07 20.98 -13.95
CA ASP A 61 -8.42 21.28 -13.49
C ASP A 61 -9.27 20.02 -13.17
N SER A 62 -8.78 18.82 -13.49
CA SER A 62 -9.41 17.53 -13.20
C SER A 62 -8.66 16.74 -12.11
N ASP A 63 -7.83 17.41 -11.31
CA ASP A 63 -6.98 16.85 -10.25
C ASP A 63 -5.99 15.77 -10.76
N GLN A 64 -5.67 15.76 -12.06
CA GLN A 64 -4.70 14.82 -12.61
C GLN A 64 -3.29 15.36 -12.49
N VAL A 65 -2.39 14.54 -11.93
CA VAL A 65 -0.98 14.87 -11.79
C VAL A 65 -0.31 15.03 -13.17
N LYS A 66 0.29 16.20 -13.41
CA LYS A 66 1.11 16.50 -14.60
C LYS A 66 2.59 16.43 -14.32
N GLU A 67 2.99 16.92 -13.15
CA GLU A 67 4.39 16.96 -12.73
C GLU A 67 4.49 16.68 -11.23
N ILE A 68 5.55 15.98 -10.85
CA ILE A 68 5.92 15.72 -9.46
C ILE A 68 7.43 15.95 -9.34
N ALA A 69 7.81 16.70 -8.31
CA ALA A 69 9.20 16.92 -7.95
C ALA A 69 9.37 16.75 -6.45
N ALA A 70 10.32 15.91 -6.04
CA ALA A 70 10.72 15.82 -4.64
C ALA A 70 11.38 17.13 -4.21
N LEU A 71 11.02 17.60 -3.01
CA LEU A 71 11.62 18.75 -2.35
C LEU A 71 12.69 18.33 -1.33
N ASP A 72 12.67 17.06 -0.94
CA ASP A 72 13.60 16.46 0.01
C ASP A 72 14.68 15.66 -0.72
N SER A 73 15.73 15.29 0.00
CA SER A 73 16.79 14.39 -0.48
C SER A 73 16.67 13.04 0.21
N PRO A 74 16.83 11.91 -0.50
CA PRO A 74 16.88 10.59 0.15
C PRO A 74 18.13 10.40 1.03
N TRP A 75 19.10 11.32 0.93
CA TRP A 75 20.34 11.35 1.72
C TRP A 75 20.28 12.30 2.91
N GLU A 76 19.11 12.91 3.15
CA GLU A 76 18.90 13.74 4.33
C GLU A 76 18.94 12.87 5.59
N LEU A 77 19.73 13.30 6.59
CA LEU A 77 19.96 12.52 7.81
C LEU A 77 18.80 12.59 8.80
N ASP A 78 18.05 13.70 8.79
CA ASP A 78 16.95 13.94 9.73
C ASP A 78 15.75 14.58 8.99
N PRO A 79 15.12 13.84 8.07
CA PRO A 79 13.98 14.35 7.31
C PRO A 79 12.78 14.53 8.24
N MET A 80 12.01 15.60 8.04
CA MET A 80 10.76 15.80 8.78
C MET A 80 9.78 14.66 8.46
N PRO A 81 9.22 13.97 9.47
CA PRO A 81 8.27 12.90 9.21
C PRO A 81 6.97 13.46 8.60
N PRO A 82 6.35 12.74 7.64
CA PRO A 82 5.07 13.16 7.10
C PRO A 82 3.99 13.13 8.20
N PRO A 83 3.06 14.09 8.21
CA PRO A 83 2.01 14.18 9.23
C PRO A 83 0.90 13.14 8.97
N LEU A 84 1.20 11.86 9.17
CA LEU A 84 0.29 10.75 8.91
C LEU A 84 -0.80 10.65 9.99
N ARG A 85 -2.05 10.51 9.55
CA ARG A 85 -3.20 10.17 10.40
C ARG A 85 -3.24 8.67 10.64
N ILE A 86 -2.94 8.23 11.86
CA ILE A 86 -2.81 6.80 12.19
C ILE A 86 -4.00 6.33 13.01
N LEU A 87 -4.78 5.40 12.45
CA LEU A 87 -5.81 4.66 13.18
C LEU A 87 -5.24 3.30 13.60
N ARG A 88 -5.12 3.08 14.90
CA ARG A 88 -4.65 1.81 15.47
C ARG A 88 -5.82 0.88 15.74
N LEU A 89 -5.69 -0.40 15.43
CA LEU A 89 -6.69 -1.44 15.66
C LEU A 89 -6.04 -2.63 16.39
N GLU A 90 -6.66 -3.06 17.49
CA GLU A 90 -6.11 -4.14 18.32
C GLU A 90 -7.22 -4.99 18.95
N PRO A 91 -7.17 -6.33 18.85
CA PRO A 91 -8.06 -7.20 19.60
C PRO A 91 -7.80 -7.12 21.11
N ASP A 92 -8.79 -7.46 21.93
CA ASP A 92 -8.67 -7.49 23.39
C ASP A 92 -7.71 -8.57 23.93
N ASN A 93 -7.37 -9.57 23.13
CA ASN A 93 -6.42 -10.62 23.50
C ASN A 93 -5.68 -11.18 22.27
N ASP A 94 -4.65 -11.98 22.53
CA ASP A 94 -3.90 -12.71 21.51
C ASP A 94 -4.81 -13.76 20.84
N PRO A 95 -5.12 -13.62 19.54
CA PRO A 95 -6.01 -14.53 18.82
C PRO A 95 -5.48 -15.97 18.74
N ALA A 96 -4.18 -16.19 18.93
CA ALA A 96 -3.59 -17.53 18.98
C ALA A 96 -3.86 -18.26 20.31
N ARG A 97 -4.25 -17.51 21.37
CA ARG A 97 -4.46 -18.05 22.73
C ARG A 97 -5.93 -18.12 23.10
N ALA A 98 -6.71 -17.13 22.70
CA ALA A 98 -8.13 -17.03 22.99
C ALA A 98 -8.88 -16.41 21.81
N SER A 99 -10.20 -16.63 21.75
CA SER A 99 -11.02 -15.91 20.77
C SER A 99 -11.24 -14.47 21.25
N PRO A 100 -10.83 -13.46 20.47
CA PRO A 100 -11.10 -12.07 20.80
C PRO A 100 -12.61 -11.81 20.87
N THR A 101 -13.01 -10.87 21.73
CA THR A 101 -14.41 -10.48 21.88
C THR A 101 -14.65 -9.01 21.54
N GLN A 102 -13.59 -8.20 21.53
CA GLN A 102 -13.64 -6.76 21.33
C GLN A 102 -12.50 -6.32 20.42
N LEU A 103 -12.75 -5.27 19.65
CA LEU A 103 -11.78 -4.53 18.86
C LEU A 103 -11.63 -3.13 19.46
N SER A 104 -10.44 -2.82 19.94
CA SER A 104 -10.10 -1.47 20.38
C SER A 104 -9.54 -0.70 19.20
N LEU A 105 -9.98 0.56 19.05
CA LEU A 105 -9.45 1.48 18.06
C LEU A 105 -8.96 2.75 18.75
N SER A 106 -7.82 3.26 18.33
CA SER A 106 -7.32 4.56 18.79
C SER A 106 -6.85 5.45 17.65
N PHE A 107 -7.20 6.72 17.74
CA PHE A 107 -6.82 7.77 16.79
C PHE A 107 -6.57 9.04 17.59
N ASP A 108 -5.34 9.55 17.59
CA ASP A 108 -4.90 10.64 18.47
C ASP A 108 -5.37 10.45 19.92
N HIS A 109 -6.29 11.30 20.40
CA HIS A 109 -6.85 11.25 21.76
C HIS A 109 -8.18 10.48 21.85
N PHE A 110 -8.71 9.98 20.73
CA PHE A 110 -9.95 9.22 20.69
C PHE A 110 -9.68 7.73 20.87
N THR A 111 -10.51 7.07 21.67
CA THR A 111 -10.52 5.62 21.82
C THR A 111 -11.94 5.09 21.65
N TYR A 112 -12.07 4.03 20.87
CA TYR A 112 -13.32 3.31 20.63
C TYR A 112 -13.14 1.85 21.03
N ARG A 113 -14.22 1.24 21.49
CA ARG A 113 -14.29 -0.20 21.72
C ARG A 113 -15.52 -0.72 21.00
N LEU A 114 -15.30 -1.65 20.08
CA LEU A 114 -16.37 -2.30 19.32
C LEU A 114 -16.42 -3.78 19.72
N PRO A 115 -17.57 -4.31 20.15
CA PRO A 115 -17.70 -5.75 20.32
C PRO A 115 -17.60 -6.43 18.94
N LEU A 116 -16.92 -7.56 18.85
CA LEU A 116 -16.81 -8.33 17.60
C LEU A 116 -18.14 -9.00 17.20
N ARG A 117 -19.08 -9.10 18.15
CA ARG A 117 -20.44 -9.59 17.92
C ARG A 117 -21.48 -8.64 18.56
N PRO A 118 -22.61 -8.38 17.89
CA PRO A 118 -22.99 -8.86 16.56
C PRO A 118 -22.20 -8.21 15.41
N VAL A 119 -21.99 -8.95 14.30
CA VAL A 119 -21.10 -8.57 13.19
C VAL A 119 -21.53 -7.29 12.48
N ARG A 120 -22.84 -7.10 12.25
CA ARG A 120 -23.33 -5.94 11.48
C ARG A 120 -23.04 -4.60 12.20
N PRO A 121 -23.33 -4.43 13.51
CA PRO A 121 -22.89 -3.25 14.25
C PRO A 121 -21.38 -3.04 14.29
N LEU A 122 -20.56 -4.10 14.40
CA LEU A 122 -19.10 -4.00 14.30
C LEU A 122 -18.69 -3.33 12.98
N LEU A 123 -19.16 -3.85 11.84
CA LEU A 123 -18.75 -3.36 10.52
C LEU A 123 -19.26 -1.94 10.25
N ILE A 124 -20.48 -1.60 10.68
CA ILE A 124 -21.03 -0.24 10.56
C ILE A 124 -20.21 0.74 11.42
N GLY A 125 -19.94 0.38 12.67
CA GLY A 125 -19.14 1.19 13.58
C GLY A 125 -17.72 1.41 13.04
N LEU A 126 -17.08 0.34 12.57
CA LEU A 126 -15.74 0.40 11.99
C LEU A 126 -15.71 1.28 10.73
N ARG A 127 -16.64 1.09 9.79
CA ARG A 127 -16.79 1.93 8.59
C ARG A 127 -16.96 3.40 8.96
N SER A 128 -17.81 3.69 9.95
CA SER A 128 -18.04 5.06 10.41
C SER A 128 -16.78 5.70 11.00
N ILE A 129 -15.97 4.94 11.74
CA ILE A 129 -14.73 5.44 12.34
C ILE A 129 -13.68 5.69 11.26
N ILE A 130 -13.49 4.75 10.33
CA ILE A 130 -12.54 4.91 9.21
C ILE A 130 -12.91 6.11 8.36
N ASN A 131 -14.18 6.25 7.96
CA ASN A 131 -14.62 7.39 7.14
C ASN A 131 -14.53 8.73 7.89
N ARG A 132 -14.75 8.73 9.21
CA ARG A 132 -14.68 9.96 10.02
C ARG A 132 -13.26 10.49 10.11
N HIS A 133 -12.29 9.60 10.34
CA HIS A 133 -10.90 10.00 10.57
C HIS A 133 -10.06 10.01 9.29
N ASP A 134 -10.51 9.33 8.24
CA ASP A 134 -9.81 9.17 6.94
C ASP A 134 -8.31 8.87 7.14
N PRO A 135 -7.95 7.79 7.85
CA PRO A 135 -6.57 7.55 8.23
C PRO A 135 -5.67 7.32 6.99
N ASP A 136 -4.44 7.82 7.08
CA ASP A 136 -3.38 7.54 6.11
C ASP A 136 -2.74 6.17 6.36
N LEU A 137 -2.79 5.69 7.61
CA LEU A 137 -2.27 4.39 8.01
C LEU A 137 -3.23 3.68 8.96
N LEU A 138 -3.58 2.44 8.62
CA LEU A 138 -4.19 1.49 9.54
C LEU A 138 -3.09 0.66 10.18
N LEU A 139 -2.86 0.85 11.48
CA LEU A 139 -1.84 0.13 12.22
C LEU A 139 -2.49 -0.96 13.09
N THR A 140 -2.19 -2.21 12.79
CA THR A 140 -2.93 -3.36 13.33
C THR A 140 -2.04 -4.28 14.15
N SER A 141 -2.55 -4.77 15.29
CA SER A 141 -1.98 -5.94 15.97
C SER A 141 -2.53 -7.22 15.34
N TRP A 142 -1.67 -8.21 15.06
CA TRP A 142 -2.00 -9.44 14.30
C TRP A 142 -2.72 -9.18 12.97
N GLY A 143 -2.37 -8.09 12.29
CA GLY A 143 -2.99 -7.62 11.04
C GLY A 143 -3.10 -8.72 9.98
N ASP A 144 -1.95 -9.19 9.52
CA ASP A 144 -1.88 -10.13 8.39
C ASP A 144 -2.26 -11.55 8.79
N THR A 145 -2.00 -11.94 10.04
CA THR A 145 -2.20 -13.32 10.53
C THR A 145 -3.63 -13.59 10.98
N TRP A 146 -4.37 -12.57 11.41
CA TRP A 146 -5.73 -12.76 11.93
C TRP A 146 -6.68 -11.60 11.64
N LEU A 147 -6.35 -10.37 12.04
CA LEU A 147 -7.32 -9.28 12.11
C LEU A 147 -7.88 -8.90 10.74
N MET A 148 -7.02 -8.64 9.76
CA MET A 148 -7.44 -8.26 8.41
C MET A 148 -8.15 -9.41 7.69
N PRO A 149 -7.63 -10.65 7.66
CA PRO A 149 -8.38 -11.80 7.14
C PRO A 149 -9.75 -11.96 7.78
N HIS A 150 -9.85 -11.84 9.11
CA HIS A 150 -11.10 -11.99 9.84
C HIS A 150 -12.11 -10.89 9.48
N LEU A 151 -11.70 -9.62 9.48
CA LEU A 151 -12.58 -8.49 9.13
C LEU A 151 -13.04 -8.55 7.66
N LEU A 152 -12.16 -8.93 6.73
CA LEU A 152 -12.50 -9.11 5.33
C LEU A 152 -13.48 -10.28 5.15
N ASP A 153 -13.32 -11.37 5.90
CA ASP A 153 -14.25 -12.49 5.88
C ASP A 153 -15.64 -12.09 6.40
N LEU A 154 -15.71 -11.42 7.54
CA LEU A 154 -16.95 -10.89 8.09
C LEU A 154 -17.62 -9.89 7.13
N SER A 155 -16.84 -9.00 6.52
CA SER A 155 -17.30 -8.02 5.53
C SER A 155 -17.93 -8.69 4.31
N ARG A 156 -17.35 -9.79 3.82
CA ARG A 156 -17.89 -10.56 2.69
C ARG A 156 -19.20 -11.25 3.06
N HIS A 157 -19.23 -11.94 4.21
CA HIS A 157 -20.43 -12.67 4.65
C HIS A 157 -21.62 -11.77 4.99
N ALA A 158 -21.36 -10.57 5.50
CA ALA A 158 -22.39 -9.60 5.86
C ALA A 158 -22.79 -8.64 4.72
N ASP A 159 -22.16 -8.77 3.54
CA ASP A 159 -22.30 -7.86 2.40
C ASP A 159 -22.11 -6.37 2.77
N LEU A 160 -21.05 -6.10 3.55
CA LEU A 160 -20.74 -4.77 4.09
C LEU A 160 -19.26 -4.45 3.96
N ALA A 161 -18.85 -3.99 2.78
CA ALA A 161 -17.47 -3.60 2.47
C ALA A 161 -16.86 -2.59 3.47
N LEU A 162 -15.64 -2.83 3.92
CA LEU A 162 -14.88 -1.85 4.70
C LEU A 162 -14.14 -0.89 3.76
N PRO A 163 -14.12 0.44 4.06
CA PRO A 163 -13.46 1.45 3.24
C PRO A 163 -11.95 1.44 3.50
N LEU A 164 -11.28 0.33 3.15
CA LEU A 164 -9.86 0.13 3.39
C LEU A 164 -8.97 0.81 2.34
N ASN A 165 -9.56 1.22 1.21
CA ASN A 165 -8.92 2.01 0.16
C ASN A 165 -9.70 3.32 -0.04
N ARG A 166 -8.99 4.41 -0.34
CA ARG A 166 -9.62 5.68 -0.73
C ARG A 166 -10.27 5.61 -2.09
N GLU A 167 -9.64 4.90 -3.03
CA GLU A 167 -10.23 4.63 -4.33
C GLU A 167 -11.20 3.44 -4.21
N GLN A 168 -12.50 3.74 -4.21
CA GLN A 168 -13.55 2.74 -3.93
C GLN A 168 -13.65 1.64 -5.00
N SER A 169 -13.17 1.90 -6.22
CA SER A 169 -13.11 0.91 -7.31
C SER A 169 -12.06 -0.18 -7.06
N LEU A 170 -11.08 0.07 -6.18
CA LEU A 170 -9.99 -0.85 -5.92
C LEU A 170 -10.29 -1.70 -4.68
N ALA A 171 -10.39 -3.01 -4.88
CA ALA A 171 -10.44 -3.96 -3.76
C ALA A 171 -9.09 -3.99 -3.01
N PRO A 172 -9.08 -4.32 -1.70
CA PRO A 172 -7.84 -4.55 -0.96
C PRO A 172 -7.01 -5.63 -1.64
N ALA A 173 -5.78 -5.30 -2.01
CA ALA A 173 -4.86 -6.26 -2.62
C ALA A 173 -3.99 -6.90 -1.53
N HIS A 174 -4.00 -8.23 -1.45
CA HIS A 174 -3.03 -8.96 -0.64
C HIS A 174 -1.76 -9.17 -1.47
N ARG A 175 -0.61 -8.74 -0.94
CA ARG A 175 0.70 -9.02 -1.54
C ARG A 175 1.50 -9.87 -0.56
N PRO A 176 2.21 -10.91 -1.04
CA PRO A 176 3.11 -11.66 -0.17
C PRO A 176 4.17 -10.70 0.39
N GLU A 177 4.63 -10.98 1.61
CA GLU A 177 5.72 -10.24 2.23
C GLU A 177 6.90 -10.12 1.26
N ARG A 178 7.43 -8.90 1.14
CA ARG A 178 8.69 -8.65 0.46
C ARG A 178 9.64 -8.03 1.46
N THR A 179 10.57 -8.83 1.96
CA THR A 179 11.70 -8.31 2.71
C THR A 179 12.63 -7.63 1.71
N TYR A 180 12.65 -6.30 1.73
CA TYR A 180 13.68 -5.53 1.03
C TYR A 180 14.92 -5.55 1.92
N PHE A 181 15.85 -6.49 1.67
CA PHE A 181 17.21 -6.33 2.16
C PHE A 181 17.89 -5.29 1.26
N SER A 182 18.22 -4.14 1.82
CA SER A 182 19.23 -3.21 1.30
C SER A 182 20.57 -3.51 1.95
#